data_AF-A0AAD2K4A4-F1
#
_entry.id   AF-A0AAD2K4A4-F1
#
_cell.length_a   1.000
_cell.length_b   1.000
_cell.length_c   1.000
_cell.angle_alpha   90.00
_cell.angle_beta   90.00
_cell.angle_gamma   90.00
#
_symmetry.space_group_name_H-M   'P 1'
#
loop_
_entity.id
_entity.type
_entity.pdbx_description
1 polymer ?
#
loop_
_entity_poly.entity_id
_entity_poly.type
_entity_poly.pdbx_seq_one_letter_code
_entity_poly.pdbx_strand_id
1 'polypeptide(L)'
;RSPGTAQVRHVIRLPLGTAHFPVQVDCAANPGFKPIASGGDGSAVQYWYVGYDPALETVIVGHQGTETNILAILTDATFLMESLNATLFPGIPAGIEAHSGFANEHAKTAETVLANVKQALSITGFNKVTMVGHSLGAAISLLDAVYLPLHLTGVKFQSILYGMPRVGNQAFA
;
A
#
# COMPACT_ATOMS: atom_id res chain seq x y z
N ARG A 1 -22.80 15.07 -25.85
CA ARG A 1 -22.96 13.61 -25.67
C ARG A 1 -21.60 12.96 -25.91
N SER A 2 -20.80 12.81 -24.85
CA SER A 2 -19.65 11.91 -24.73
C SER A 2 -19.53 11.55 -23.25
N PRO A 3 -19.93 10.35 -22.80
CA PRO A 3 -19.77 9.93 -21.42
C PRO A 3 -18.45 9.17 -21.30
N GLY A 4 -17.44 9.72 -20.62
CA GLY A 4 -16.14 9.05 -20.55
C GLY A 4 -15.16 9.51 -19.48
N THR A 5 -15.58 10.28 -18.46
CA THR A 5 -14.62 10.85 -17.50
C THR A 5 -15.19 11.07 -16.10
N ALA A 6 -16.00 10.13 -15.61
CA ALA A 6 -16.47 10.16 -14.23
C ALA A 6 -16.08 8.88 -13.51
N GLN A 7 -15.58 9.04 -12.28
CA GLN A 7 -15.33 8.03 -11.25
C GLN A 7 -13.95 7.37 -11.24
N VAL A 8 -12.92 8.18 -11.00
CA VAL A 8 -11.77 7.74 -10.21
C VAL A 8 -11.52 8.80 -9.14
N ARG A 9 -12.41 8.85 -8.16
CA ARG A 9 -12.19 9.51 -6.88
C ARG A 9 -12.69 8.52 -5.84
N HIS A 10 -11.85 8.19 -4.88
CA HIS A 10 -12.13 7.76 -3.50
C HIS A 10 -11.01 6.80 -3.08
N VAL A 11 -10.03 7.39 -2.40
CA VAL A 11 -9.01 6.66 -1.64
C VAL A 11 -9.74 6.10 -0.43
N ILE A 12 -9.73 4.78 -0.26
CA ILE A 12 -10.35 4.10 0.88
C ILE A 12 -9.73 4.63 2.17
N ARG A 13 -10.52 5.37 2.95
CA ARG A 13 -10.15 5.88 4.27
C ARG A 13 -10.84 5.01 5.32
N LEU A 14 -10.08 4.23 6.07
CA LEU A 14 -10.57 3.37 7.15
C LEU A 14 -10.16 3.99 8.51
N PRO A 15 -11.06 4.11 9.51
CA PRO A 15 -10.68 4.61 10.83
C PRO A 15 -10.45 3.49 11.87
N LEU A 16 -9.71 3.88 12.92
CA LEU A 16 -9.16 3.14 14.06
C LEU A 16 -10.11 2.39 14.98
N GLY A 17 -9.66 1.19 15.40
CA GLY A 17 -9.67 0.65 16.77
C GLY A 17 -11.04 0.43 17.45
N THR A 18 -11.39 -0.75 17.98
CA THR A 18 -10.63 -1.95 18.33
C THR A 18 -11.54 -3.17 18.13
N ALA A 19 -11.05 -4.20 17.45
CA ALA A 19 -11.71 -5.52 17.27
C ALA A 19 -13.13 -5.57 16.66
N HIS A 20 -13.81 -4.46 16.39
CA HIS A 20 -15.10 -4.39 15.71
C HIS A 20 -15.20 -3.05 14.99
N PHE A 21 -15.26 -3.08 13.65
CA PHE A 21 -15.49 -1.91 12.79
C PHE A 21 -16.97 -1.47 12.87
N PRO A 22 -17.32 -0.26 13.37
CA PRO A 22 -18.61 0.34 13.07
C PRO A 22 -18.48 1.09 11.75
N VAL A 23 -19.06 0.50 10.71
CA VAL A 23 -19.13 1.04 9.35
C VAL A 23 -20.02 2.27 9.34
N GLN A 24 -19.49 3.43 8.93
CA GLN A 24 -20.36 4.47 8.42
C GLN A 24 -19.70 5.28 7.31
N VAL A 25 -20.40 5.26 6.17
CA VAL A 25 -20.32 6.10 4.97
C VAL A 25 -19.42 5.63 3.80
N ASP A 26 -18.13 5.30 3.96
CA ASP A 26 -17.26 5.05 2.79
C ASP A 26 -17.12 3.59 2.31
N CYS A 27 -17.30 2.57 3.17
CA CYS A 27 -17.34 1.17 2.69
C CYS A 27 -18.58 0.88 1.84
N ALA A 28 -19.66 1.66 2.01
CA ALA A 28 -20.85 1.56 1.18
C ALA A 28 -20.59 1.94 -0.28
N ALA A 29 -19.56 2.76 -0.55
CA ALA A 29 -19.15 3.11 -1.91
C ALA A 29 -18.37 1.97 -2.60
N ASN A 30 -17.88 0.99 -1.84
CA ASN A 30 -17.20 -0.18 -2.38
C ASN A 30 -17.79 -1.49 -1.83
N PRO A 31 -19.05 -1.81 -2.16
CA PRO A 31 -19.74 -2.98 -1.62
C PRO A 31 -19.17 -4.32 -2.12
N GLY A 32 -18.36 -4.29 -3.18
CA GLY A 32 -17.69 -5.47 -3.74
C GLY A 32 -16.44 -5.90 -2.95
N PHE A 33 -15.84 -4.98 -2.20
CA PHE A 33 -14.63 -5.25 -1.45
C PHE A 33 -14.90 -6.08 -0.19
N LYS A 34 -14.16 -7.18 -0.06
CA LYS A 34 -14.23 -8.10 1.08
C LYS A 34 -12.91 -8.03 1.87
N PRO A 35 -12.91 -7.45 3.08
CA PRO A 35 -11.70 -7.33 3.89
C PRO A 35 -11.23 -8.69 4.40
N ILE A 36 -9.91 -8.89 4.44
CA ILE A 36 -9.24 -10.03 5.08
C ILE A 36 -8.60 -9.57 6.40
N ALA A 37 -7.87 -8.45 6.34
CA ALA A 37 -7.22 -7.88 7.52
C ALA A 37 -7.02 -6.37 7.36
N SER A 38 -6.83 -5.72 8.49
CA SER A 38 -6.44 -4.32 8.56
C SER A 38 -5.66 -4.08 9.85
N GLY A 39 -4.81 -3.07 9.87
CA GLY A 39 -4.06 -2.69 11.06
C GLY A 39 -3.54 -1.26 10.97
N GLY A 40 -2.61 -0.94 11.87
CA GLY A 40 -2.09 0.42 12.04
C GLY A 40 -2.84 1.21 13.10
N ASP A 41 -2.20 2.30 13.55
CA ASP A 41 -2.72 3.26 14.53
C ASP A 41 -2.81 4.69 13.98
N GLY A 42 -2.47 4.89 12.70
CA GLY A 42 -2.43 6.17 11.98
C GLY A 42 -1.46 7.19 12.56
N SER A 43 -0.58 6.74 13.44
CA SER A 43 0.45 7.51 14.10
C SER A 43 1.81 6.83 13.89
N ALA A 44 2.15 5.86 14.73
CA ALA A 44 3.39 5.11 14.62
C ALA A 44 3.38 4.14 13.44
N VAL A 45 2.20 3.63 13.05
CA VAL A 45 1.97 2.79 11.88
C VAL A 45 0.77 3.32 11.13
N GLN A 46 0.94 3.74 9.88
CA GLN A 46 -0.18 4.16 9.02
C GLN A 46 -1.21 3.03 8.87
N TYR A 47 -2.51 3.35 8.77
CA TYR A 47 -3.47 2.28 8.50
C TYR A 47 -3.13 1.56 7.23
N TRP A 48 -3.38 0.27 7.25
CA TRP A 48 -3.29 -0.57 6.09
C TRP A 48 -4.44 -1.57 6.09
N TYR A 49 -4.75 -2.08 4.91
CA TYR A 49 -5.71 -3.16 4.76
C TYR A 49 -5.30 -4.11 3.63
N VAL A 50 -5.73 -5.35 3.78
CA VAL A 50 -5.71 -6.37 2.73
C VAL A 50 -7.11 -6.93 2.60
N GLY A 51 -7.59 -7.06 1.38
CA GLY A 51 -8.85 -7.73 1.07
C GLY A 51 -8.89 -8.11 -0.39
N TYR A 52 -10.07 -8.43 -0.91
CA TYR A 52 -10.23 -8.77 -2.31
C TYR A 52 -11.55 -8.26 -2.86
N ASP A 53 -11.59 -8.02 -4.16
CA ASP A 53 -12.81 -7.69 -4.89
C ASP A 53 -13.08 -8.80 -5.91
N PRO A 54 -14.19 -9.56 -5.77
CA PRO A 54 -14.51 -10.64 -6.70
C PRO A 54 -14.85 -10.19 -8.11
N ALA A 55 -15.42 -8.99 -8.29
CA ALA A 55 -15.78 -8.48 -9.61
C ALA A 55 -14.54 -8.02 -10.39
N LEU A 56 -13.53 -7.54 -9.68
CA LEU A 56 -12.23 -7.17 -10.24
C LEU A 56 -11.23 -8.34 -10.28
N GLU A 57 -11.56 -9.48 -9.69
CA GLU A 57 -10.70 -10.66 -9.55
C GLU A 57 -9.29 -10.30 -9.04
N THR A 58 -9.23 -9.54 -7.94
CA THR A 58 -7.96 -9.05 -7.39
C THR A 58 -7.97 -9.03 -5.87
N VAL A 59 -6.83 -9.37 -5.30
CA VAL A 59 -6.48 -8.95 -3.94
C VAL A 59 -6.11 -7.46 -4.00
N ILE A 60 -6.49 -6.69 -2.99
CA ILE A 60 -6.19 -5.26 -2.86
C ILE A 60 -5.44 -5.05 -1.55
N VAL A 61 -4.31 -4.36 -1.64
CA VAL A 61 -3.53 -3.86 -0.51
C VAL A 61 -3.61 -2.35 -0.55
N GLY A 62 -3.90 -1.70 0.57
CA GLY A 62 -3.87 -0.25 0.61
C GLY A 62 -3.31 0.33 1.89
N HIS A 63 -2.60 1.45 1.74
CA HIS A 63 -1.98 2.19 2.84
C HIS A 63 -2.56 3.60 2.95
N GLN A 64 -2.78 4.04 4.18
CA GLN A 64 -3.21 5.39 4.52
C GLN A 64 -2.14 6.41 4.15
N GLY A 65 -2.58 7.53 3.57
CA GLY A 65 -1.82 8.77 3.55
C GLY A 65 -2.14 9.65 4.75
N THR A 66 -1.16 10.42 5.23
CA THR A 66 -1.37 11.44 6.27
C THR A 66 -1.59 12.81 5.62
N GLU A 67 -2.54 13.59 6.15
CA GLU A 67 -2.92 14.90 5.61
C GLU A 67 -2.16 16.08 6.23
N THR A 68 -1.68 15.96 7.47
CA THR A 68 -1.41 17.16 8.27
C THR A 68 -0.10 17.86 7.96
N ASN A 69 0.89 17.20 7.36
CA ASN A 69 2.09 17.90 6.91
C ASN A 69 2.99 17.07 5.97
N ILE A 70 2.52 16.76 4.77
CA ILE A 70 3.32 16.07 3.74
C ILE A 70 4.64 16.83 3.50
N LEU A 71 4.59 18.18 3.53
CA LEU A 71 5.76 19.03 3.41
C LEU A 71 6.69 18.89 4.61
N ALA A 72 6.19 18.93 5.86
CA ALA A 72 7.06 18.71 7.02
C ALA A 72 7.63 17.30 7.06
N ILE A 73 6.90 16.25 6.65
CA ILE A 73 7.49 14.90 6.54
C ILE A 73 8.61 14.89 5.47
N LEU A 74 8.43 15.57 4.33
CA LEU A 74 9.47 15.70 3.31
C LEU A 74 10.65 16.61 3.72
N THR A 75 10.46 17.57 4.63
CA THR A 75 11.50 18.53 5.02
C THR A 75 12.17 18.21 6.35
N ASP A 76 11.48 17.53 7.27
CA ASP A 76 11.92 17.21 8.65
C ASP A 76 12.54 15.81 8.73
N ALA A 77 12.02 14.85 7.95
CA ALA A 77 12.83 13.71 7.56
C ALA A 77 13.85 14.24 6.55
N THR A 78 15.02 14.61 7.05
CA THR A 78 16.23 14.79 6.23
C THR A 78 16.22 13.78 5.08
N PHE A 79 16.54 14.23 3.85
CA PHE A 79 16.64 13.48 2.58
C PHE A 79 17.66 12.32 2.63
N LEU A 80 17.62 11.50 3.68
CA LEU A 80 18.45 10.35 3.91
C LEU A 80 17.83 9.21 3.12
N MET A 81 18.44 8.99 1.97
CA MET A 81 18.29 7.76 1.21
C MET A 81 19.01 6.65 1.97
N GLU A 82 18.37 5.49 2.06
CA GLU A 82 18.96 4.29 2.64
C GLU A 82 18.82 3.12 1.68
N SER A 83 19.76 2.19 1.76
CA SER A 83 19.65 0.92 1.04
C SER A 83 18.46 0.13 1.56
N LEU A 84 17.70 -0.50 0.66
CA LEU A 84 16.59 -1.36 1.03
C LEU A 84 17.07 -2.55 1.88
N ASN A 85 16.32 -2.89 2.92
CA ASN A 85 16.64 -4.01 3.81
C ASN A 85 16.71 -5.32 3.00
N ALA A 86 17.88 -5.95 2.96
CA ALA A 86 18.12 -7.12 2.11
C ALA A 86 17.28 -8.36 2.47
N THR A 87 16.78 -8.46 3.72
CA THR A 87 15.85 -9.53 4.12
C THR A 87 14.46 -9.29 3.53
N LEU A 88 14.01 -8.03 3.53
CA LEU A 88 12.72 -7.65 2.94
C LEU A 88 12.79 -7.60 1.42
N PHE A 89 13.90 -7.12 0.85
CA PHE A 89 14.07 -6.92 -0.59
C PHE A 89 15.21 -7.79 -1.14
N PRO A 90 15.08 -9.13 -1.10
CA PRO A 90 16.14 -10.02 -1.52
C PRO A 90 16.42 -9.86 -3.02
N GLY A 91 17.70 -9.86 -3.39
CA GLY A 91 18.14 -9.83 -4.79
C GLY A 91 18.11 -8.46 -5.46
N ILE A 92 17.78 -7.38 -4.74
CA ILE A 92 17.89 -6.01 -5.27
C ILE A 92 19.37 -5.61 -5.41
N PRO A 93 19.78 -5.06 -6.58
CA PRO A 93 21.14 -4.55 -6.78
C PRO A 93 21.57 -3.47 -5.78
N ALA A 94 22.88 -3.41 -5.50
CA ALA A 94 23.46 -2.33 -4.72
C ALA A 94 23.28 -0.96 -5.41
N GLY A 95 23.22 0.11 -4.63
CA GLY A 95 23.01 1.47 -5.11
C GLY A 95 21.55 1.86 -5.35
N ILE A 96 20.61 0.92 -5.18
CA ILE A 96 19.18 1.23 -5.11
C ILE A 96 18.86 1.66 -3.68
N GLU A 97 18.33 2.88 -3.56
CA GLU A 97 17.99 3.47 -2.27
C GLU A 97 16.59 4.07 -2.28
N ALA A 98 15.92 3.99 -1.14
CA ALA A 98 14.65 4.62 -0.89
C ALA A 98 14.78 5.64 0.26
N HIS A 99 13.86 6.60 0.30
CA HIS A 99 13.76 7.53 1.41
C HIS A 99 13.51 6.75 2.70
N SER A 100 14.41 6.90 3.67
CA SER A 100 14.41 6.14 4.93
C SER A 100 13.07 6.17 5.66
N GLY A 101 12.37 7.31 5.66
CA GLY A 101 11.03 7.39 6.26
C GLY A 101 10.01 6.43 5.63
N PHE A 102 10.03 6.26 4.30
CA PHE A 102 9.10 5.36 3.60
C PHE A 102 9.52 3.90 3.76
N ALA A 103 10.82 3.61 3.66
CA ALA A 103 11.36 2.27 3.84
C ALA A 103 11.10 1.73 5.26
N ASN A 104 11.31 2.57 6.28
CA ASN A 104 11.00 2.22 7.66
C ASN A 104 9.51 2.01 7.90
N GLU A 105 8.64 2.84 7.31
CA GLU A 105 7.19 2.69 7.46
C GLU A 105 6.66 1.42 6.77
N HIS A 106 7.15 1.12 5.56
CA HIS A 106 6.87 -0.13 4.88
C HIS A 106 7.34 -1.34 5.72
N ALA A 107 8.56 -1.30 6.27
CA ALA A 107 9.12 -2.41 7.05
C ALA A 107 8.26 -2.81 8.26
N LYS A 108 7.56 -1.86 8.90
CA LYS A 108 6.66 -2.14 10.03
C LYS A 108 5.48 -3.05 9.67
N THR A 109 5.09 -3.09 8.41
CA THR A 109 3.87 -3.78 7.94
C THR A 109 4.12 -4.88 6.93
N ALA A 110 5.28 -4.88 6.25
CA ALA A 110 5.63 -5.77 5.14
C ALA A 110 5.28 -7.25 5.36
N GLU A 111 5.77 -7.86 6.45
CA GLU A 111 5.54 -9.29 6.70
C GLU A 111 4.08 -9.62 6.99
N THR A 112 3.40 -8.75 7.75
CA THR A 112 1.97 -8.94 8.07
C THR A 112 1.11 -8.76 6.82
N VAL A 113 1.43 -7.79 5.97
CA VAL A 113 0.77 -7.58 4.68
C VAL A 113 1.00 -8.78 3.77
N LEU A 114 2.24 -9.27 3.63
CA LEU A 114 2.56 -10.46 2.82
C LEU A 114 1.77 -11.69 3.27
N ALA A 115 1.69 -11.93 4.58
CA ALA A 115 0.94 -13.06 5.12
C ALA A 115 -0.55 -12.98 4.76
N ASN A 116 -1.15 -11.80 4.89
CA ASN A 116 -2.56 -11.60 4.55
C ASN A 116 -2.82 -11.61 3.03
N VAL A 117 -1.88 -11.16 2.21
CA VAL A 117 -1.95 -11.30 0.74
C VAL A 117 -1.93 -12.78 0.35
N LYS A 118 -1.02 -13.58 0.92
CA LYS A 118 -0.97 -15.03 0.70
C LYS A 118 -2.28 -15.70 1.11
N GLN A 119 -2.84 -15.32 2.25
CA GLN A 119 -4.13 -15.82 2.71
C GLN A 119 -5.25 -15.46 1.74
N ALA A 120 -5.32 -14.20 1.29
CA ALA A 120 -6.33 -13.74 0.34
C ALA A 120 -6.25 -14.46 -1.01
N LEU A 121 -5.04 -14.64 -1.56
CA LEU A 121 -4.81 -15.40 -2.79
C LEU A 121 -5.24 -16.87 -2.63
N SER A 122 -4.94 -17.48 -1.48
CA SER A 122 -5.35 -18.86 -1.17
C SER A 122 -6.87 -19.01 -1.08
N ILE A 123 -7.56 -18.09 -0.40
CA ILE A 123 -9.03 -18.11 -0.26
C ILE A 123 -9.74 -17.93 -1.61
N THR A 124 -9.20 -17.07 -2.47
CA THR A 124 -9.89 -16.64 -3.69
C THR A 124 -9.51 -17.45 -4.93
N GLY A 125 -8.32 -18.05 -4.94
CA GLY A 125 -7.72 -18.62 -6.15
C GLY A 125 -7.28 -17.57 -7.17
N PHE A 126 -7.30 -16.27 -6.82
CA PHE A 126 -6.86 -15.22 -7.72
C PHE A 126 -5.35 -15.22 -7.89
N ASN A 127 -4.89 -14.62 -8.98
CA ASN A 127 -3.48 -14.45 -9.30
C ASN A 127 -3.12 -12.98 -9.58
N LYS A 128 -3.90 -12.04 -9.02
CA LYS A 128 -3.70 -10.61 -9.20
C LYS A 128 -3.75 -9.88 -7.86
N VAL A 129 -2.77 -9.00 -7.63
CA VAL A 129 -2.69 -8.11 -6.47
C VAL A 129 -2.62 -6.67 -6.97
N THR A 130 -3.48 -5.80 -6.43
CA THR A 130 -3.51 -4.37 -6.71
C THR A 130 -3.11 -3.60 -5.45
N MET A 131 -2.01 -2.85 -5.51
CA MET A 131 -1.60 -1.95 -4.44
C MET A 131 -2.19 -0.56 -4.70
N VAL A 132 -2.79 0.06 -3.69
CA VAL A 132 -3.43 1.37 -3.81
C VAL A 132 -2.99 2.30 -2.68
N GLY A 133 -2.68 3.55 -3.00
CA GLY A 133 -2.27 4.51 -1.99
C GLY A 133 -2.40 5.95 -2.43
N HIS A 134 -2.46 6.85 -1.46
CA HIS A 134 -2.47 8.30 -1.68
C HIS A 134 -1.41 8.97 -0.82
N SER A 135 -0.74 10.00 -1.35
CA SER A 135 0.27 10.78 -0.62
C SER A 135 1.34 9.86 -0.01
N LEU A 136 1.60 9.92 1.30
CA LEU A 136 2.48 9.00 2.03
C LEU A 136 2.15 7.52 1.75
N GLY A 137 0.86 7.15 1.76
CA GLY A 137 0.42 5.78 1.49
C GLY A 137 0.74 5.32 0.07
N ALA A 138 0.83 6.24 -0.90
CA ALA A 138 1.26 5.93 -2.26
C ALA A 138 2.74 5.54 -2.32
N ALA A 139 3.60 6.20 -1.53
CA ALA A 139 5.01 5.85 -1.44
C ALA A 139 5.22 4.47 -0.81
N ILE A 140 4.49 4.16 0.27
CA ILE A 140 4.52 2.84 0.93
C ILE A 140 4.01 1.77 -0.04
N SER A 141 2.90 2.03 -0.74
CA SER A 141 2.34 1.11 -1.73
C SER A 141 3.25 0.88 -2.94
N LEU A 142 4.11 1.84 -3.30
CA LEU A 142 5.15 1.62 -4.31
C LEU A 142 6.23 0.64 -3.80
N LEU A 143 6.60 0.74 -2.52
CA LEU A 143 7.52 -0.21 -1.91
C LEU A 143 6.91 -1.62 -1.84
N ASP A 144 5.61 -1.75 -1.55
CA ASP A 144 4.90 -3.03 -1.68
C ASP A 144 4.97 -3.58 -3.11
N ALA A 145 4.89 -2.71 -4.12
CA ALA A 145 4.98 -3.08 -5.53
C ALA A 145 6.35 -3.63 -5.94
N VAL A 146 7.41 -3.32 -5.18
CA VAL A 146 8.73 -3.94 -5.34
C VAL A 146 8.84 -5.17 -4.45
N TYR A 147 8.38 -5.08 -3.21
CA TYR A 147 8.47 -6.13 -2.19
C TYR A 147 7.69 -7.39 -2.58
N LEU A 148 6.39 -7.29 -2.84
CA LEU A 148 5.51 -8.45 -3.03
C LEU A 148 5.93 -9.37 -4.19
N PRO A 149 6.35 -8.86 -5.38
CA PRO A 149 6.88 -9.71 -6.45
C PRO A 149 8.11 -10.52 -6.07
N LEU A 150 8.93 -10.08 -5.11
CA LEU A 150 10.10 -10.82 -4.63
C LEU A 150 9.72 -12.03 -3.78
N HIS A 151 8.50 -12.03 -3.21
CA HIS A 151 8.03 -13.04 -2.25
C HIS A 151 6.88 -13.91 -2.76
N LEU A 152 6.35 -13.61 -3.95
CA LEU A 152 5.19 -14.26 -4.54
C LEU A 152 5.46 -14.60 -6.00
N THR A 153 5.27 -15.87 -6.36
CA THR A 153 5.45 -16.36 -7.73
C THR A 153 4.08 -16.62 -8.38
N GLY A 154 4.01 -16.45 -9.71
CA GLY A 154 2.77 -16.70 -10.47
C GLY A 154 1.65 -15.65 -10.27
N VAL A 155 1.97 -14.51 -9.65
CA VAL A 155 1.04 -13.42 -9.35
C VAL A 155 1.33 -12.21 -10.25
N LYS A 156 0.28 -11.58 -10.77
CA LYS A 156 0.33 -10.30 -11.50
C LYS A 156 0.14 -9.15 -10.53
N PHE A 157 0.90 -8.09 -10.71
CA PHE A 157 0.89 -6.92 -9.84
C PHE A 157 0.46 -5.67 -10.61
N GLN A 158 -0.33 -4.83 -9.95
CA GLN A 158 -0.72 -3.51 -10.43
C GLN A 158 -0.67 -2.53 -9.27
N SER A 159 -0.27 -1.29 -9.53
CA SER A 159 -0.31 -0.22 -8.53
C SER A 159 -1.14 0.96 -9.02
N ILE A 160 -1.99 1.53 -8.15
CA ILE A 160 -2.77 2.73 -8.40
C ILE A 160 -2.43 3.76 -7.32
N LEU A 161 -1.55 4.70 -7.67
CA LEU A 161 -0.84 5.55 -6.72
C LEU A 161 -1.18 7.03 -6.99
N TYR A 162 -1.75 7.72 -6.02
CA TYR A 162 -2.23 9.10 -6.16
C TYR A 162 -1.35 10.08 -5.39
N GLY A 163 -0.93 11.17 -6.01
CA GLY A 163 -0.15 12.22 -5.34
C GLY A 163 1.15 11.70 -4.68
N MET A 164 1.76 10.69 -5.30
CA MET A 164 2.92 9.99 -4.73
C MET A 164 4.16 10.90 -4.68
N PRO A 165 4.81 11.06 -3.52
CA PRO A 165 6.09 11.76 -3.44
C PRO A 165 7.21 10.93 -4.09
N ARG A 166 8.37 11.54 -4.33
CA ARG A 166 9.55 10.79 -4.81
C ARG A 166 9.99 9.78 -3.75
N VAL A 167 10.04 8.49 -4.10
CA VAL A 167 10.29 7.40 -3.15
C VAL A 167 11.77 7.04 -3.01
N GLY A 168 12.55 7.12 -4.08
CA GLY A 168 13.94 6.70 -4.07
C GLY A 168 14.85 7.53 -4.97
N ASN A 169 16.09 7.09 -5.07
CA ASN A 169 17.11 7.70 -5.92
C ASN A 169 16.88 7.37 -7.42
N GLN A 170 17.77 7.83 -8.30
CA GLN A 170 17.62 7.58 -9.74
C GLN A 170 17.78 6.10 -10.12
N ALA A 171 18.50 5.31 -9.33
CA ALA A 171 18.65 3.87 -9.58
C ALA A 171 17.40 3.08 -9.17
N PHE A 172 16.59 3.62 -8.24
CA PHE A 172 15.29 3.07 -7.89
C PHE A 172 14.24 3.27 -8.99
N ALA A 173 14.33 4.36 -9.76
CA ALA A 173 13.35 4.76 -10.77
C ALA A 173 13.61 4.11 -12.13
#